data_AF-A0A0F9JRX5-F1
#
_entry.id   AF-A0A0F9JRX5-F1
#
_cell.length_a   1.000
_cell.length_b   1.000
_cell.length_c   1.000
_cell.angle_alpha   90.00
_cell.angle_beta   90.00
_cell.angle_gamma   90.00
#
_symmetry.space_group_name_H-M   'P 1'
#
loop_
_entity.id
_entity.type
_entity.pdbx_description
1 polymer ?
#
loop_
_entity_poly.entity_id
_entity_poly.type
_entity_poly.pdbx_seq_one_letter_code
_entity_poly.pdbx_strand_id
1 'polypeptide(L)'
;MKKYSEKEIQFLKNNYANRGAKYCAEKLNRGLRSIRSKANRLKFKVLPGAAFNNKIWTYNANGVKMKTCPNCNTSKILECFGKDKSRYDELNVYCKICVVALSKISRQNNIKAVLKWEAEYRANNKELIKKQQTDYKKNHPDKLKATKRKWKMANRHKSREYKRKRRALKYSLNETYTTKQEQLT
;
A
#
# COMPACT_ATOMS: atom_id res chain seq x y z
N MET A 1 19.79 39.50 32.91
CA MET A 1 19.63 38.21 32.19
C MET A 1 20.10 37.06 33.08
N LYS A 2 19.32 35.97 33.21
CA LYS A 2 19.73 34.80 34.00
C LYS A 2 20.96 34.12 33.36
N LYS A 3 22.10 34.12 34.06
CA LYS A 3 23.33 33.44 33.61
C LYS A 3 23.07 31.94 33.43
N TYR A 4 23.77 31.33 32.47
CA TYR A 4 23.76 29.87 32.29
C TYR A 4 24.80 29.28 33.24
N SER A 5 24.41 28.27 33.99
CA SER A 5 25.33 27.47 34.80
C SER A 5 26.17 26.54 33.92
N GLU A 6 27.29 26.08 34.45
CA GLU A 6 28.18 25.14 33.74
C GLU A 6 27.45 23.84 33.36
N LYS A 7 26.59 23.34 34.26
CA LYS A 7 25.74 22.17 34.02
C LYS A 7 24.79 22.38 32.82
N GLU A 8 24.18 23.55 32.71
CA GLU A 8 23.30 23.88 31.58
C GLU A 8 24.10 24.02 30.26
N ILE A 9 25.31 24.57 30.31
CA ILE A 9 26.19 24.67 29.13
C ILE A 9 26.61 23.28 28.66
N GLN A 10 27.02 22.41 29.58
CA GLN A 10 27.38 21.03 29.26
C GLN A 10 26.19 20.24 28.70
N PHE A 11 24.99 20.45 29.25
CA PHE A 11 23.77 19.86 28.71
C PHE A 11 23.50 20.29 27.26
N LEU A 12 23.66 21.58 26.95
CA LEU A 12 23.52 22.10 25.59
C LEU A 12 24.56 21.49 24.64
N LYS A 13 25.83 21.39 25.06
CA LYS A 13 26.91 20.81 24.24
C LYS A 13 26.58 19.37 23.82
N ASN A 14 26.02 18.58 24.73
CA ASN A 14 25.70 17.17 24.48
C ASN A 14 24.44 16.95 23.62
N ASN A 15 23.46 17.88 23.68
CA ASN A 15 22.13 17.63 23.13
C ASN A 15 21.75 18.52 21.94
N TYR A 16 22.31 19.74 21.83
CA TYR A 16 21.83 20.75 20.90
C TYR A 16 22.00 20.34 19.43
N ALA A 17 23.13 19.70 19.09
CA ALA A 17 23.44 19.28 17.72
C ALA A 17 22.44 18.24 17.16
N ASN A 18 21.99 17.32 18.02
CA ASN A 18 21.15 16.17 17.65
C ASN A 18 19.65 16.42 17.87
N ARG A 19 19.28 17.13 18.94
CA ARG A 19 17.90 17.28 19.40
C ARG A 19 17.32 18.67 19.14
N GLY A 20 18.18 19.64 18.79
CA GLY A 20 17.79 21.01 18.46
C GLY A 20 17.35 21.85 19.66
N ALA A 21 17.04 23.11 19.38
CA ALA A 21 16.76 24.12 20.42
C ALA A 21 15.46 23.85 21.20
N LYS A 22 14.45 23.23 20.58
CA LYS A 22 13.16 22.97 21.23
C LYS A 22 13.28 21.99 22.40
N TYR A 23 13.95 20.86 22.18
CA TYR A 23 14.23 19.88 23.22
C TYR A 23 15.00 20.47 24.41
N CYS A 24 16.04 21.25 24.12
CA CYS A 24 16.85 21.88 25.17
C CYS A 24 16.07 22.94 25.97
N ALA A 25 15.14 23.65 25.34
CA ALA A 25 14.27 24.64 26.01
C ALA A 25 13.35 23.98 27.04
N GLU A 26 12.72 22.86 26.68
CA GLU A 26 11.83 22.09 27.55
C GLU A 26 12.60 21.50 28.74
N LYS A 27 13.78 20.89 28.50
CA LYS A 27 14.56 20.22 29.57
C LYS A 27 15.25 21.17 30.54
N LEU A 28 15.65 22.36 30.09
CA LEU A 28 16.26 23.37 30.95
C LEU A 28 15.23 24.34 31.53
N ASN A 29 13.95 24.19 31.19
CA ASN A 29 12.87 25.12 31.53
C ASN A 29 13.25 26.58 31.20
N ARG A 30 13.75 26.81 29.99
CA ARG A 30 14.18 28.13 29.50
C ARG A 30 13.53 28.46 28.17
N GLY A 31 13.34 29.74 27.90
CA GLY A 31 12.75 30.21 26.64
C GLY A 31 13.56 29.78 25.41
N LEU A 32 12.86 29.34 24.36
CA LEU A 32 13.46 28.88 23.08
C LEU A 32 14.45 29.89 22.48
N ARG A 33 14.11 31.19 22.52
CA ARG A 33 14.96 32.27 22.02
C ARG A 33 16.25 32.42 22.83
N SER A 34 16.19 32.20 24.15
CA SER A 34 17.37 32.21 25.03
C SER A 34 18.33 31.09 24.66
N ILE A 35 17.81 29.89 24.45
CA ILE A 35 18.59 28.70 24.08
C ILE A 35 19.27 28.88 22.72
N ARG A 36 18.53 29.34 21.69
CA ARG A 36 19.11 29.66 20.37
C ARG A 36 20.21 30.72 20.45
N SER A 37 19.97 31.80 21.19
CA SER A 37 20.94 32.88 21.38
C SER A 37 22.21 32.37 22.06
N LYS A 38 22.09 31.56 23.12
CA LYS A 38 23.23 30.97 23.83
C LYS A 38 24.01 30.00 22.95
N ALA A 39 23.32 29.12 22.22
CA ALA A 39 23.96 28.18 21.31
C ALA A 39 24.71 28.86 20.15
N ASN A 40 24.14 29.96 19.61
CA ASN A 40 24.82 30.78 18.60
C ASN A 40 26.09 31.43 19.15
N ARG A 41 26.05 31.97 20.38
CA ARG A 41 27.24 32.53 21.05
C ARG A 41 28.31 31.46 21.29
N LEU A 42 27.90 30.23 21.59
CA LEU A 42 28.78 29.07 21.75
C LEU A 42 29.14 28.37 20.43
N LYS A 43 28.70 28.92 19.28
CA LYS A 43 28.95 28.39 17.93
C LYS A 43 28.54 26.91 17.75
N PHE A 44 27.50 26.46 18.46
CA PHE A 44 26.97 25.11 18.26
C PHE A 44 26.28 25.00 16.90
N LYS A 45 26.78 24.09 16.05
CA LYS A 45 26.15 23.76 14.77
C LYS A 45 25.07 22.70 14.99
N VAL A 46 23.88 22.95 14.47
CA VAL A 46 22.81 21.95 14.41
C VAL A 46 23.16 21.01 13.25
N LEU A 47 23.12 19.70 13.47
CA LEU A 47 23.32 18.76 12.37
C LEU A 47 22.19 18.92 11.33
N PRO A 48 22.48 18.75 10.03
CA PRO A 48 21.46 18.78 9.00
C PRO A 48 20.37 17.75 9.34
N GLY A 49 19.16 18.23 9.65
CA GLY A 49 18.02 17.41 10.09
C GLY A 49 17.46 17.74 11.48
N ALA A 50 18.21 18.41 12.36
CA ALA A 50 17.73 18.75 13.71
C ALA A 50 16.98 20.10 13.81
N ALA A 51 16.98 20.92 12.76
CA ALA A 51 16.26 22.21 12.70
C ALA A 51 14.89 22.14 12.01
N PHE A 52 14.61 21.07 11.26
CA PHE A 52 13.34 20.85 10.58
C PHE A 52 12.84 19.46 10.98
N ASN A 53 11.58 19.39 11.42
CA ASN A 53 10.88 18.16 11.82
C ASN A 53 10.65 17.19 10.64
N ASN A 54 11.66 16.91 9.81
CA ASN A 54 11.48 16.16 8.57
C ASN A 54 12.64 15.25 8.16
N LYS A 55 13.47 14.80 9.10
CA LYS A 55 14.36 13.63 8.90
C LYS A 55 14.91 13.16 10.23
N ILE A 56 14.22 12.22 10.87
CA ILE A 56 14.87 11.38 11.87
C ILE A 56 14.65 9.95 11.41
N TRP A 57 15.53 9.50 10.51
CA TRP A 57 15.83 8.08 10.49
C TRP A 57 16.29 7.75 11.90
N THR A 58 15.54 6.91 12.59
CA THR A 58 15.98 6.36 13.88
C THR A 58 16.85 5.16 13.59
N TYR A 59 17.74 4.81 14.50
CA TYR A 59 18.54 3.60 14.41
C TYR A 59 18.10 2.68 15.55
N ASN A 60 17.94 1.38 15.28
CA ASN A 60 17.75 0.41 16.37
C ASN A 60 19.07 0.15 17.11
N ALA A 61 19.02 -0.69 18.16
CA ALA A 61 20.21 -1.10 18.92
C ALA A 61 21.31 -1.73 18.04
N ASN A 62 20.94 -2.26 16.86
CA ASN A 62 21.83 -2.88 15.90
C ASN A 62 22.32 -1.91 14.80
N GLY A 63 22.05 -0.61 14.91
CA GLY A 63 22.46 0.38 13.91
C GLY A 63 21.69 0.33 12.59
N VAL A 64 20.52 -0.32 12.54
CA VAL A 64 19.67 -0.41 11.34
C VAL A 64 18.76 0.81 11.25
N LYS A 65 18.69 1.43 10.06
CA LYS A 65 17.81 2.57 9.78
C LYS A 65 16.33 2.19 9.92
N MET A 66 15.58 3.04 10.61
CA MET A 66 14.17 2.91 10.89
C MET A 66 13.39 4.16 10.48
N LYS A 67 12.13 3.95 10.09
CA LYS A 67 11.15 4.97 9.73
C LYS A 67 9.87 4.75 10.50
N THR A 68 9.23 5.83 10.95
CA THR A 68 7.97 5.77 11.68
C THR A 68 6.80 5.87 10.70
N CYS A 69 5.86 4.93 10.79
CA CYS A 69 4.63 4.96 10.01
C CYS A 69 3.58 5.85 10.70
N PRO A 70 3.11 6.95 10.09
CA PRO A 70 2.14 7.84 10.73
C PRO A 70 0.76 7.22 10.98
N ASN A 71 0.41 6.15 10.25
CA ASN A 71 -0.90 5.50 10.39
C ASN A 71 -0.98 4.57 11.61
N CYS A 72 0.12 3.88 11.95
CA CYS A 72 0.15 2.98 13.11
C CYS A 72 1.09 3.44 14.23
N ASN A 73 1.74 4.60 14.04
CA ASN A 73 2.69 5.22 14.97
C ASN A 73 3.82 4.31 15.46
N THR A 74 4.20 3.30 14.67
CA THR A 74 5.31 2.39 14.98
C THR A 74 6.52 2.70 14.10
N SER A 75 7.70 2.70 14.73
CA SER A 75 8.98 2.72 14.03
C SER A 75 9.30 1.32 13.51
N LYS A 76 9.59 1.21 12.21
CA LYS A 76 9.91 -0.06 11.54
C LYS A 76 11.16 0.09 10.68
N ILE A 77 11.81 -1.02 10.36
CA ILE A 77 12.93 -1.05 9.41
C ILE A 77 12.46 -0.60 8.01
N LEU A 78 13.39 -0.10 7.19
CA LEU A 78 13.07 0.44 5.86
C LEU A 78 12.37 -0.56 4.94
N GLU A 79 12.69 -1.85 5.07
CA GLU A 79 12.08 -2.93 4.29
C GLU A 79 10.59 -3.12 4.55
N CYS A 80 10.08 -2.62 5.69
CA CYS A 80 8.65 -2.62 6.00
C CYS A 80 7.87 -1.55 5.21
N PHE A 81 8.53 -0.70 4.44
CA PHE A 81 7.93 0.33 3.60
C PHE A 81 8.03 -0.08 2.12
N GLY A 82 7.02 0.27 1.33
CA GLY A 82 7.06 0.07 -0.13
C GLY A 82 7.96 1.10 -0.80
N LYS A 83 8.42 0.82 -2.04
CA LYS A 83 9.16 1.81 -2.83
C LYS A 83 8.20 2.86 -3.39
N ASP A 84 8.61 4.12 -3.36
CA ASP A 84 7.88 5.25 -3.94
C ASP A 84 8.88 6.26 -4.52
N LYS A 85 9.16 6.11 -5.82
CA LYS A 85 10.16 6.93 -6.54
C LYS A 85 9.80 8.42 -6.63
N SER A 86 8.55 8.80 -6.34
CA SER A 86 8.14 10.20 -6.32
C SER A 86 8.67 10.95 -5.08
N ARG A 87 9.10 10.21 -4.05
CA ARG A 87 9.56 10.75 -2.77
C ARG A 87 11.09 10.82 -2.76
N TYR A 88 11.62 11.83 -2.08
CA TYR A 88 13.07 12.01 -1.91
C TYR A 88 13.77 10.78 -1.31
N ASP A 89 13.12 10.08 -0.37
CA ASP A 89 13.67 8.90 0.29
C ASP A 89 13.32 7.59 -0.42
N GLU A 90 12.65 7.67 -1.57
CA GLU A 90 12.19 6.53 -2.38
C GLU A 90 11.32 5.51 -1.64
N LEU A 91 10.76 5.89 -0.48
CA LEU A 91 9.98 5.02 0.38
C LEU A 91 8.60 5.61 0.66
N ASN A 92 7.59 4.74 0.66
CA ASN A 92 6.22 5.09 1.02
C ASN A 92 6.18 5.69 2.44
N VAL A 93 5.23 6.60 2.67
CA VAL A 93 4.99 7.22 3.97
C VAL A 93 4.45 6.20 4.99
N TYR A 94 3.63 5.26 4.52
CA TYR A 94 3.02 4.22 5.36
C TYR A 94 3.74 2.88 5.23
N CYS A 95 3.71 2.07 6.28
CA CYS A 95 4.23 0.70 6.19
C CYS A 95 3.33 -0.16 5.30
N LYS A 96 3.89 -1.24 4.72
CA LYS A 96 3.21 -2.16 3.79
C LYS A 96 1.85 -2.63 4.33
N ILE A 97 1.79 -2.98 5.62
CA ILE A 97 0.55 -3.42 6.28
C ILE A 97 -0.52 -2.32 6.25
N CYS A 98 -0.16 -1.10 6.63
CA CYS A 98 -1.08 0.03 6.61
C CYS A 98 -1.52 0.38 5.19
N VAL A 99 -0.62 0.31 4.20
CA VAL A 99 -0.97 0.53 2.78
C VAL A 99 -2.03 -0.46 2.31
N VAL A 100 -1.89 -1.75 2.65
CA VAL A 100 -2.88 -2.78 2.31
C VAL A 100 -4.23 -2.50 2.97
N ALA A 101 -4.23 -2.16 4.27
CA ALA A 101 -5.44 -1.84 5.01
C ALA A 101 -6.17 -0.61 4.41
N LEU A 102 -5.44 0.48 4.18
CA LEU A 102 -5.96 1.71 3.56
C LEU A 102 -6.48 1.45 2.14
N SER A 103 -5.78 0.63 1.36
CA SER A 103 -6.22 0.24 0.01
C SER A 103 -7.53 -0.54 0.05
N LYS A 104 -7.73 -1.43 1.03
CA LYS A 104 -8.98 -2.18 1.21
C LYS A 104 -10.15 -1.24 1.54
N ILE A 105 -9.95 -0.32 2.48
CA ILE A 105 -10.95 0.68 2.86
C ILE A 105 -11.31 1.56 1.65
N SER A 106 -10.31 2.05 0.92
CA SER A 106 -10.52 2.86 -0.28
C SER A 106 -11.33 2.12 -1.34
N ARG A 107 -11.01 0.85 -1.62
CA ARG A 107 -11.78 0.01 -2.55
C ARG A 107 -13.23 -0.18 -2.09
N GLN A 108 -13.46 -0.42 -0.80
CA GLN A 108 -14.80 -0.58 -0.26
C GLN A 108 -15.63 0.70 -0.38
N ASN A 109 -15.04 1.85 -0.03
CA ASN A 109 -15.74 3.13 -0.08
C ASN A 109 -16.00 3.59 -1.52
N ASN A 110 -15.10 3.27 -2.45
CA ASN A 110 -15.19 3.71 -3.84
C ASN A 110 -15.83 2.68 -4.79
N ILE A 111 -16.30 1.53 -4.29
CA ILE A 111 -16.81 0.45 -5.14
C ILE A 111 -17.97 0.91 -6.04
N LYS A 112 -18.91 1.69 -5.48
CA LYS A 112 -20.07 2.20 -6.24
C LYS A 112 -19.64 3.14 -7.36
N ALA A 113 -18.69 4.04 -7.07
CA ALA A 113 -18.17 4.98 -8.05
C ALA A 113 -17.41 4.25 -9.17
N VAL A 114 -16.59 3.26 -8.83
CA VAL A 114 -15.85 2.44 -9.80
C VAL A 114 -16.82 1.66 -10.69
N LEU A 115 -17.84 1.01 -10.12
CA LEU A 115 -18.84 0.27 -10.89
C LEU A 115 -19.64 1.18 -11.83
N LYS A 116 -20.02 2.37 -11.37
CA LYS A 116 -20.70 3.38 -12.20
C LYS A 116 -19.81 3.80 -13.37
N TRP A 117 -18.57 4.18 -13.09
CA TRP A 117 -17.60 4.58 -14.12
C TRP A 117 -17.32 3.44 -15.11
N GLU A 118 -17.18 2.20 -14.66
CA GLU A 118 -16.99 1.05 -15.54
C GLU A 118 -18.20 0.81 -16.46
N ALA A 119 -19.42 0.98 -15.94
CA ALA A 119 -20.64 0.84 -16.74
C ALA A 119 -20.69 1.92 -17.83
N GLU A 120 -20.44 3.17 -17.48
CA GLU A 120 -20.37 4.30 -18.42
C GLU A 120 -19.27 4.11 -19.46
N TYR A 121 -18.06 3.69 -19.03
CA TYR A 121 -16.95 3.41 -19.93
C TYR A 121 -17.30 2.31 -20.93
N ARG A 122 -17.90 1.20 -20.48
CA ARG A 122 -18.31 0.09 -21.35
C ARG A 122 -19.43 0.49 -22.32
N ALA A 123 -20.37 1.34 -21.89
CA ALA A 123 -21.42 1.87 -22.76
C ALA A 123 -20.83 2.75 -23.86
N ASN A 124 -19.96 3.70 -23.49
CA ASN A 124 -19.37 4.66 -24.42
C ASN A 124 -18.32 4.04 -25.35
N ASN A 125 -17.66 2.95 -24.93
CA ASN A 125 -16.59 2.30 -25.70
C ASN A 125 -16.99 0.94 -26.26
N LYS A 126 -18.29 0.65 -26.38
CA LYS A 126 -18.81 -0.66 -26.79
C LYS A 126 -18.22 -1.16 -28.11
N GLU A 127 -18.18 -0.30 -29.13
CA GLU A 127 -17.67 -0.67 -30.46
C GLU A 127 -16.15 -0.88 -30.47
N LEU A 128 -15.40 -0.05 -29.73
CA LEU A 128 -13.96 -0.22 -29.57
C LEU A 128 -13.63 -1.56 -28.90
N ILE A 129 -14.32 -1.89 -27.81
CA ILE A 129 -14.14 -3.17 -27.10
C ILE A 129 -14.47 -4.34 -28.03
N LYS A 130 -15.56 -4.25 -28.81
CA LYS A 130 -15.95 -5.29 -29.78
C LYS A 130 -14.90 -5.48 -30.86
N LYS A 131 -14.34 -4.40 -31.38
CA LYS A 131 -13.22 -4.42 -32.35
C LYS A 131 -11.99 -5.12 -31.76
N GLN A 132 -11.54 -4.68 -30.58
CA GLN A 132 -10.39 -5.29 -29.88
C GLN A 132 -10.60 -6.79 -29.61
N GLN A 133 -11.81 -7.19 -29.21
CA GLN A 133 -12.14 -8.61 -29.00
C GLN A 133 -12.09 -9.41 -30.31
N THR A 134 -12.51 -8.81 -31.42
CA THR A 134 -12.48 -9.43 -32.74
C THR A 134 -11.04 -9.59 -33.22
N ASP A 135 -10.23 -8.54 -33.10
CA ASP A 135 -8.82 -8.53 -33.47
C ASP A 135 -8.02 -9.55 -32.66
N TYR A 136 -8.23 -9.62 -31.34
CA TYR A 136 -7.56 -10.61 -30.49
C TYR A 136 -7.92 -12.04 -30.89
N LYS A 137 -9.19 -12.31 -31.25
CA LYS A 137 -9.60 -13.64 -31.73
C LYS A 137 -8.96 -14.01 -33.07
N LYS A 138 -8.86 -13.03 -33.98
CA LYS A 138 -8.22 -13.21 -35.29
C LYS A 138 -6.72 -13.49 -35.16
N ASN A 139 -6.04 -12.76 -34.26
CA ASN A 139 -4.58 -12.82 -34.12
C ASN A 139 -4.09 -13.90 -33.15
N HIS A 140 -4.95 -14.43 -32.27
CA HIS A 140 -4.56 -15.44 -31.26
C HIS A 140 -5.46 -16.69 -31.22
N PRO A 141 -5.78 -17.34 -32.36
CA PRO A 141 -6.69 -18.48 -32.41
C PRO A 141 -6.18 -19.69 -31.63
N ASP A 142 -4.89 -20.00 -31.70
CA ASP A 142 -4.33 -21.20 -31.07
C ASP A 142 -4.26 -21.08 -29.55
N LYS A 143 -3.96 -19.89 -29.03
CA LYS A 143 -4.04 -19.60 -27.59
C LYS A 143 -5.46 -19.79 -27.06
N LEU A 144 -6.48 -19.37 -27.82
CA LEU A 144 -7.88 -19.58 -27.46
C LEU A 144 -8.25 -21.08 -27.49
N LYS A 145 -7.82 -21.83 -28.51
CA LYS A 145 -8.02 -23.29 -28.59
C LYS A 145 -7.36 -24.02 -27.42
N ALA A 146 -6.10 -23.71 -27.13
CA ALA A 146 -5.35 -24.29 -26.02
C ALA A 146 -6.01 -24.00 -24.67
N THR A 147 -6.44 -22.75 -24.44
CA THR A 147 -7.18 -22.36 -23.23
C THR A 147 -8.49 -23.14 -23.10
N LYS A 148 -9.27 -23.25 -24.19
CA LYS A 148 -10.51 -24.06 -24.22
C LYS A 148 -10.23 -25.54 -23.93
N ARG A 149 -9.15 -26.11 -24.46
CA ARG A 149 -8.73 -27.50 -24.20
C ARG A 149 -8.38 -27.69 -22.72
N LYS A 150 -7.54 -26.83 -22.16
CA LYS A 150 -7.15 -26.86 -20.74
C LYS A 150 -8.36 -26.76 -19.81
N TRP A 151 -9.28 -25.84 -20.10
CA TRP A 151 -10.52 -25.70 -19.33
C TRP A 151 -11.40 -26.95 -19.41
N LYS A 152 -11.58 -27.53 -20.61
CA LYS A 152 -12.36 -28.78 -20.79
C LYS A 152 -11.77 -29.96 -20.02
N MET A 153 -10.44 -30.07 -19.97
CA MET A 153 -9.77 -31.13 -19.23
C MET A 153 -9.95 -30.93 -17.71
N ALA A 154 -9.71 -29.71 -17.20
CA ALA A 154 -9.87 -29.40 -15.78
C ALA A 154 -11.34 -29.42 -15.30
N ASN A 155 -12.30 -29.14 -16.18
CA ASN A 155 -13.72 -29.03 -15.87
C ASN A 155 -14.56 -30.07 -16.63
N ARG A 156 -14.05 -31.31 -16.72
CA ARG A 156 -14.74 -32.39 -17.43
C ARG A 156 -16.13 -32.67 -16.87
N HIS A 157 -16.28 -32.63 -15.54
CA HIS A 157 -17.57 -32.80 -14.85
C HIS A 157 -18.59 -31.72 -15.27
N LYS A 158 -18.21 -30.44 -15.27
CA LYS A 158 -19.08 -29.33 -15.73
C LYS A 158 -19.49 -29.49 -17.20
N SER A 159 -18.57 -29.95 -18.04
CA SER A 159 -18.86 -30.21 -19.45
C SER A 159 -19.89 -31.34 -19.62
N ARG A 160 -19.85 -32.37 -18.78
CA ARG A 160 -20.86 -33.44 -18.75
C ARG A 160 -22.20 -32.92 -18.23
N GLU A 161 -22.19 -32.21 -17.10
CA GLU A 161 -23.38 -31.61 -16.50
C GLU A 161 -24.10 -30.67 -17.47
N TYR A 162 -23.36 -29.79 -18.16
CA TYR A 162 -23.94 -28.88 -19.13
C TYR A 162 -24.56 -29.62 -20.33
N LYS A 163 -23.90 -30.68 -20.83
CA LYS A 163 -24.48 -31.57 -21.86
C LYS A 163 -25.75 -32.27 -21.35
N ARG A 164 -25.75 -32.71 -20.09
CA ARG A 164 -26.89 -33.35 -19.42
C ARG A 164 -28.08 -32.39 -19.34
N LYS A 165 -27.88 -31.17 -18.83
CA LYS A 165 -28.89 -30.10 -18.77
C LYS A 165 -29.44 -29.76 -20.16
N ARG A 166 -28.55 -29.62 -21.16
CA ARG A 166 -28.97 -29.33 -22.55
C ARG A 166 -29.83 -30.46 -23.14
N ARG A 167 -29.50 -31.73 -22.86
CA ARG A 167 -30.31 -32.89 -23.30
C ARG A 167 -31.65 -32.92 -22.58
N ALA A 168 -31.67 -32.71 -21.26
CA ALA A 168 -32.90 -32.66 -20.48
C ALA A 168 -33.86 -31.59 -21.03
N LEU A 169 -33.36 -30.37 -21.28
CA LEU A 169 -34.13 -29.29 -21.88
C LEU A 169 -34.67 -29.64 -23.27
N LYS A 170 -33.86 -30.30 -24.11
CA LYS A 170 -34.29 -30.74 -25.46
C LYS A 170 -35.49 -31.70 -25.42
N TYR A 171 -35.59 -32.53 -24.37
CA TYR A 171 -36.65 -33.51 -24.19
C TYR A 171 -37.71 -33.08 -23.16
N SER A 172 -37.69 -31.81 -22.73
CA SER A 172 -38.58 -31.28 -21.69
C SER A 172 -38.59 -32.11 -20.39
N LEU A 173 -37.46 -32.79 -20.08
CA LEU A 173 -37.31 -33.57 -18.86
C LEU A 173 -36.98 -32.63 -17.68
N ASN A 174 -37.63 -32.88 -16.54
CA ASN A 174 -37.37 -32.20 -15.26
C ASN A 174 -35.89 -32.36 -14.82
N GLU A 175 -35.29 -31.30 -14.25
CA GLU A 175 -33.90 -31.30 -13.73
C GLU A 175 -33.58 -32.46 -12.77
N THR A 176 -34.55 -32.91 -11.98
CA THR A 176 -34.39 -33.99 -10.99
C THR A 176 -34.22 -35.38 -11.60
N TYR A 177 -34.51 -35.55 -12.89
CA TYR A 177 -34.46 -36.86 -13.56
C TYR A 177 -33.04 -37.38 -13.82
N THR A 178 -32.00 -36.59 -13.51
CA THR A 178 -30.65 -36.84 -14.05
C THR A 178 -29.55 -37.07 -13.02
N THR A 179 -29.82 -37.04 -11.72
CA THR A 179 -28.85 -37.36 -10.65
C THR A 179 -28.93 -38.79 -10.14
N LYS A 180 -30.08 -39.49 -10.26
CA LYS A 180 -30.29 -40.83 -9.67
C LYS A 180 -29.73 -42.01 -10.50
N GLN A 181 -29.43 -41.86 -11.79
CA GLN A 181 -28.94 -42.98 -12.64
C GLN A 181 -27.40 -43.07 -12.78
N GLU A 182 -26.63 -42.04 -12.40
CA GLU A 182 -25.14 -42.12 -12.42
C GLU A 182 -24.57 -42.92 -11.23
N GLN A 183 -25.40 -43.40 -10.29
CA GLN A 183 -24.97 -44.20 -9.13
C GLN A 183 -25.20 -45.72 -9.29
N LEU A 184 -25.72 -46.18 -10.43
CA LEU A 184 -26.07 -47.60 -10.67
C LEU A 184 -25.24 -48.24 -11.80
N THR A 185 -24.17 -47.59 -12.27
CA THR A 185 -23.19 -48.11 -13.26
C THR A 185 -21.80 -47.64 -12.92
#